data_AF-A0A7X7JA24-F1
#
_entry.id   AF-A0A7X7JA24-F1
#
_cell.length_a   1.000
_cell.length_b   1.000
_cell.length_c   1.000
_cell.angle_alpha   90.00
_cell.angle_beta   90.00
_cell.angle_gamma   90.00
#
_symmetry.space_group_name_H-M   'P 1'
#
loop_
_entity.id
_entity.type
_entity.pdbx_description
1 polymer ?
#
loop_
_entity_poly.entity_id
_entity_poly.type
_entity_poly.pdbx_seq_one_letter_code
_entity_poly.pdbx_strand_id
1 'polypeptide(L)'
;RVLAGAAAASAGVVVVQDPLGAAAVDPVGLLLAAAVLACEVAFTLAVAPVLADVGPARVSAWSCGLAAAMLAAGSVAVAEPWRVPTPTETAALAYQALVTTALAFVLWYRGVSRLGADRAGATMAAAPLAAAVTAAVVGTGTLGPAAAAGAGLAAVGVLLAVREAPRRPGDPALSPAARPPASAAAGGRTARRA
;
A
#
# COMPACT_ATOMS: atom_id res chain seq x y z
N ARG A 1 11.91 5.47 -18.20
CA ARG A 1 10.49 5.12 -18.43
C ARG A 1 9.70 4.97 -17.13
N VAL A 2 10.27 4.38 -16.06
CA VAL A 2 9.74 4.53 -14.68
C VAL A 2 9.49 6.01 -14.31
N LEU A 3 10.44 6.91 -14.60
CA LEU A 3 10.25 8.36 -14.42
C LEU A 3 9.08 8.94 -15.24
N ALA A 4 8.83 8.40 -16.44
CA ALA A 4 7.72 8.83 -17.28
C ALA A 4 6.37 8.31 -16.73
N GLY A 5 6.33 7.08 -16.21
CA GLY A 5 5.17 6.53 -15.50
C GLY A 5 4.86 7.31 -14.22
N ALA A 6 5.89 7.61 -13.42
CA ALA A 6 5.75 8.46 -12.24
C ALA A 6 5.28 9.89 -12.59
N ALA A 7 5.84 10.49 -13.64
CA ALA A 7 5.40 11.81 -14.12
C ALA A 7 3.94 11.79 -14.60
N ALA A 8 3.54 10.76 -15.35
CA ALA A 8 2.14 10.59 -15.77
C ALA A 8 1.22 10.38 -14.56
N ALA A 9 1.65 9.61 -13.56
CA ALA A 9 0.90 9.39 -12.33
C ALA A 9 0.67 10.70 -11.58
N SER A 10 1.74 11.48 -11.36
CA SER A 10 1.67 12.79 -10.71
C SER A 10 0.82 13.79 -11.50
N ALA A 11 0.96 13.82 -12.83
CA ALA A 11 0.13 14.67 -13.69
C ALA A 11 -1.36 14.32 -13.58
N GLY A 12 -1.70 13.03 -13.54
CA GLY A 12 -3.08 12.58 -13.33
C GLY A 12 -3.66 13.06 -12.00
N VAL A 13 -2.88 13.00 -10.92
CA VAL A 13 -3.29 13.53 -9.61
C VAL A 13 -3.50 15.04 -9.65
N VAL A 14 -2.61 15.79 -10.28
CA VAL A 14 -2.75 17.26 -10.44
C VAL A 14 -4.04 17.61 -11.18
N VAL A 15 -4.36 16.89 -12.27
CA VAL A 15 -5.60 17.11 -13.04
C VAL A 15 -6.86 16.85 -12.19
N VAL A 16 -6.82 15.89 -11.27
CA VAL A 16 -7.94 15.61 -10.37
C VAL A 16 -8.11 16.71 -9.32
N GLN A 17 -6.99 17.19 -8.74
CA GLN A 17 -7.00 18.13 -7.61
C GLN A 17 -7.19 19.59 -8.04
N ASP A 18 -6.65 19.96 -9.19
CA ASP A 18 -6.70 21.32 -9.73
C ASP A 18 -6.94 21.28 -11.26
N PRO A 19 -8.17 21.00 -11.71
CA PRO A 19 -8.49 20.85 -13.13
C PRO A 19 -8.21 22.12 -13.95
N LEU A 20 -8.19 23.28 -13.30
CA LEU A 20 -8.03 24.60 -13.91
C LEU A 20 -6.61 25.17 -13.76
N GLY A 21 -5.71 24.51 -13.02
CA GLY A 21 -4.33 24.94 -12.86
C GLY A 21 -4.17 26.26 -12.08
N ALA A 22 -5.12 26.60 -11.21
CA ALA A 22 -5.16 27.86 -10.49
C ALA A 22 -4.47 27.80 -9.11
N ALA A 23 -4.11 26.61 -8.64
CA ALA A 23 -3.50 26.43 -7.32
C ALA A 23 -2.04 26.89 -7.29
N ALA A 24 -1.72 27.77 -6.35
CA ALA A 24 -0.35 28.17 -6.08
C ALA A 24 0.42 27.02 -5.39
N VAL A 25 1.69 26.84 -5.76
CA VAL A 25 2.58 25.89 -5.08
C VAL A 25 3.09 26.53 -3.79
N ASP A 26 2.63 26.01 -2.65
CA ASP A 26 3.15 26.41 -1.33
C ASP A 26 4.46 25.64 -1.02
N PRO A 27 5.60 26.33 -0.81
CA PRO A 27 6.87 25.68 -0.50
C PRO A 27 6.83 24.90 0.83
N VAL A 28 6.03 25.35 1.81
CA VAL A 28 5.88 24.63 3.09
C VAL A 28 5.13 23.33 2.87
N GLY A 29 4.01 23.36 2.14
CA GLY A 29 3.28 22.17 1.71
C GLY A 29 4.14 21.19 0.93
N LEU A 30 5.01 21.68 0.03
CA LEU A 30 5.93 20.82 -0.72
C LEU A 30 6.96 20.12 0.18
N LEU A 31 7.53 20.85 1.15
CA LEU A 31 8.46 20.29 2.13
C LEU A 31 7.78 19.23 3.00
N LEU A 32 6.55 19.50 3.46
CA LEU A 32 5.77 18.55 4.25
C LEU A 32 5.41 17.30 3.42
N ALA A 33 5.05 17.45 2.15
CA ALA A 33 4.81 16.31 1.26
C ALA A 33 6.06 15.45 1.06
N ALA A 34 7.24 16.08 0.90
CA ALA A 34 8.50 15.36 0.81
C ALA A 34 8.86 14.62 2.12
N ALA A 35 8.58 15.23 3.27
CA ALA A 35 8.76 14.59 4.57
C ALA A 35 7.85 13.37 4.73
N VAL A 36 6.57 13.48 4.34
CA VAL A 36 5.62 12.35 4.34
C VAL A 36 6.13 11.21 3.45
N LEU A 37 6.62 11.52 2.25
CA LEU A 37 7.18 10.52 1.34
C LEU A 37 8.41 9.83 1.95
N ALA A 38 9.31 10.58 2.61
CA ALA A 38 10.47 10.01 3.28
C ALA A 38 10.05 9.09 4.44
N CYS A 39 9.07 9.48 5.24
CA CYS A 39 8.49 8.66 6.30
C CYS A 39 7.87 7.36 5.74
N GLU A 40 7.14 7.44 4.64
CA GLU A 40 6.50 6.28 3.99
C GLU A 40 7.54 5.27 3.48
N VAL A 41 8.61 5.76 2.86
CA VAL A 41 9.73 4.93 2.41
C VAL A 41 10.43 4.28 3.59
N ALA A 42 10.73 5.04 4.65
CA ALA A 42 11.38 4.52 5.85
C ALA A 42 10.51 3.45 6.53
N PHE A 43 9.20 3.70 6.66
CA PHE A 43 8.24 2.76 7.21
C PHE A 43 8.20 1.46 6.40
N THR A 44 8.05 1.54 5.08
CA THR A 44 7.99 0.36 4.19
C THR A 44 9.26 -0.48 4.26
N LEU A 45 10.43 0.17 4.36
CA LEU A 45 11.72 -0.54 4.52
C LEU A 45 11.85 -1.19 5.90
N ALA A 46 11.42 -0.50 6.96
CA ALA A 46 11.50 -0.99 8.33
C ALA A 46 10.48 -2.11 8.64
N VAL A 47 9.39 -2.19 7.88
CA VAL A 47 8.30 -3.12 8.19
C VAL A 47 8.68 -4.58 7.93
N ALA A 48 9.46 -4.85 6.88
CA ALA A 48 9.84 -6.20 6.46
C ALA A 48 10.53 -7.03 7.57
N PRO A 49 11.56 -6.52 8.28
CA PRO A 49 12.17 -7.26 9.40
C PRO A 49 11.23 -7.43 10.60
N VAL A 50 10.43 -6.40 10.95
CA VAL A 50 9.54 -6.43 12.12
C VAL A 50 8.39 -7.44 11.94
N LEU A 51 7.90 -7.60 10.71
CA LEU A 51 6.87 -8.59 10.36
C LEU A 51 7.31 -10.03 10.62
N ALA A 52 8.59 -10.34 10.43
CA ALA A 52 9.12 -11.70 10.62
C ALA A 52 9.04 -12.15 12.09
N ASP A 53 9.25 -11.23 13.03
CA ASP A 53 9.33 -11.54 14.46
C ASP A 53 7.99 -11.39 15.20
N VAL A 54 7.16 -10.42 14.79
CA VAL A 54 6.02 -9.96 15.60
C VAL A 54 4.67 -10.39 15.00
N GLY A 55 4.60 -10.71 13.71
CA GLY A 55 3.40 -11.15 13.01
C GLY A 55 2.41 -10.01 12.67
N PRO A 56 1.61 -10.18 11.59
CA PRO A 56 0.91 -9.08 10.92
C PRO A 56 -0.14 -8.37 11.77
N ALA A 57 -0.92 -9.10 12.57
CA ALA A 57 -2.00 -8.51 13.37
C ALA A 57 -1.46 -7.62 14.52
N ARG A 58 -0.34 -8.01 15.12
CA ARG A 58 0.27 -7.27 16.23
C ARG A 58 1.01 -6.03 15.74
N VAL A 59 1.66 -6.11 14.58
CA VAL A 59 2.23 -4.93 13.91
C VAL A 59 1.12 -3.94 13.55
N SER A 60 -0.03 -4.38 12.99
CA SER A 60 -1.19 -3.51 12.77
C SER A 60 -1.63 -2.81 14.05
N ALA A 61 -1.81 -3.56 15.15
CA ALA A 61 -2.29 -3.01 16.40
C ALA A 61 -1.34 -1.93 16.96
N TRP A 62 -0.04 -2.20 16.96
CA TRP A 62 0.97 -1.23 17.43
C TRP A 62 1.08 -0.01 16.51
N SER A 63 1.08 -0.19 15.19
CA SER A 63 1.10 0.93 14.24
C SER A 63 -0.13 1.82 14.39
N CYS A 64 -1.33 1.23 14.46
CA CYS A 64 -2.57 1.97 14.63
C CYS A 64 -2.63 2.67 16.00
N GLY A 65 -2.19 2.00 17.07
CA GLY A 65 -2.15 2.56 18.41
C GLY A 65 -1.18 3.74 18.52
N LEU A 66 0.03 3.61 17.94
CA LEU A 66 1.00 4.70 17.89
C LEU A 66 0.48 5.88 17.06
N ALA A 67 -0.11 5.61 15.90
CA ALA A 67 -0.70 6.65 15.06
C ALA A 67 -1.81 7.40 15.81
N ALA A 68 -2.70 6.69 16.52
CA ALA A 68 -3.75 7.30 17.34
C ALA A 68 -3.16 8.18 18.46
N ALA A 69 -2.11 7.72 19.14
CA ALA A 69 -1.43 8.50 20.17
C ALA A 69 -0.76 9.75 19.59
N MET A 70 -0.10 9.65 18.44
CA MET A 70 0.54 10.78 17.76
C MET A 70 -0.49 11.81 17.28
N LEU A 71 -1.61 11.36 16.71
CA LEU A 71 -2.71 12.24 16.31
C LEU A 71 -3.35 12.93 17.51
N ALA A 72 -3.56 12.22 18.62
CA ALA A 72 -4.07 12.81 19.85
C ALA A 72 -3.11 13.89 20.39
N ALA A 73 -1.81 13.60 20.47
CA ALA A 73 -0.80 14.58 20.88
C ALA A 73 -0.74 15.78 19.93
N GLY A 74 -0.80 15.54 18.62
CA GLY A 74 -0.85 16.58 17.60
C GLY A 74 -2.07 17.49 17.76
N SER A 75 -3.25 16.91 18.02
CA SER A 75 -4.48 17.68 18.25
C SER A 75 -4.38 18.62 19.46
N VAL A 76 -3.67 18.19 20.51
CA VAL A 76 -3.39 19.03 21.69
C VAL A 76 -2.41 20.13 21.34
N ALA A 77 -1.35 19.82 20.58
CA ALA A 77 -0.33 20.80 20.18
C ALA A 77 -0.89 21.93 19.31
N VAL A 78 -1.89 21.65 18.48
CA VAL A 78 -2.57 22.67 17.65
C VAL A 78 -3.81 23.27 18.31
N ALA A 79 -4.08 22.93 19.57
CA ALA A 79 -5.25 23.38 20.33
C ALA A 79 -6.59 23.13 19.60
N GLU A 80 -6.73 21.96 18.98
CA GLU A 80 -7.94 21.58 18.25
C GLU A 80 -9.17 21.60 19.19
N PRO A 81 -10.31 22.19 18.80
CA PRO A 81 -11.52 22.20 19.62
C PRO A 81 -12.20 20.83 19.57
N TRP A 82 -12.04 20.03 20.62
CA TRP A 82 -12.67 18.71 20.70
C TRP A 82 -14.19 18.84 20.84
N ARG A 83 -14.92 18.23 19.90
CA ARG A 83 -16.38 18.16 19.91
C ARG A 83 -16.85 16.71 19.96
N VAL A 84 -17.96 16.47 20.65
CA VAL A 84 -18.61 15.16 20.60
C VAL A 84 -19.24 14.99 19.22
N PRO A 85 -18.87 13.95 18.45
CA PRO A 85 -19.43 13.71 17.13
C PRO A 85 -20.91 13.31 17.23
N THR A 86 -21.69 13.66 16.22
CA THR A 86 -23.05 13.15 16.02
C THR A 86 -23.04 11.63 15.80
N PRO A 87 -24.19 10.94 15.90
CA PRO A 87 -24.25 9.50 15.61
C PRO A 87 -23.76 9.14 14.20
N THR A 88 -24.06 9.98 13.21
CA THR A 88 -23.61 9.79 11.81
C THR A 88 -22.10 9.96 11.68
N GLU A 89 -21.53 11.01 12.28
CA GLU A 89 -20.08 11.23 12.29
C GLU A 89 -19.37 10.09 13.06
N THR A 90 -19.95 9.61 14.15
CA THR A 90 -19.44 8.46 14.91
C THR A 90 -19.42 7.20 14.05
N ALA A 91 -20.49 6.93 13.29
CA ALA A 91 -20.54 5.81 12.37
C ALA A 91 -19.50 5.93 11.26
N ALA A 92 -19.30 7.12 10.70
CA ALA A 92 -18.28 7.38 9.68
C ALA A 92 -16.86 7.20 10.24
N LEU A 93 -16.58 7.72 11.44
CA LEU A 93 -15.31 7.55 12.13
C LEU A 93 -15.04 6.07 12.47
N ALA A 94 -16.07 5.34 12.93
CA ALA A 94 -15.95 3.91 13.21
C ALA A 94 -15.67 3.10 11.94
N TYR A 95 -16.35 3.42 10.83
CA TYR A 95 -16.08 2.81 9.53
C TYR A 95 -14.64 3.09 9.07
N GLN A 96 -14.18 4.34 9.18
CA GLN A 96 -12.83 4.73 8.82
C GLN A 96 -11.79 3.97 9.68
N ALA A 97 -11.95 3.97 11.00
CA ALA A 97 -11.02 3.31 11.91
C ALA A 97 -10.97 1.79 11.72
N LEU A 98 -12.13 1.13 11.60
CA LEU A 98 -12.19 -0.33 11.57
C LEU A 98 -11.95 -0.91 10.18
N VAL A 99 -12.63 -0.36 9.16
CA VAL A 99 -12.62 -0.93 7.80
C VAL A 99 -11.44 -0.37 7.01
N THR A 100 -11.32 0.96 6.93
CA THR A 100 -10.30 1.59 6.07
C THR A 100 -8.90 1.56 6.67
N THR A 101 -8.79 1.46 8.00
CA THR A 101 -7.49 1.42 8.70
C THR A 101 -7.19 0.02 9.23
N ALA A 102 -7.85 -0.44 10.29
CA ALA A 102 -7.45 -1.67 10.96
C ALA A 102 -7.51 -2.91 10.06
N LEU A 103 -8.65 -3.14 9.38
CA LEU A 103 -8.82 -4.27 8.47
C LEU A 103 -7.88 -4.17 7.27
N ALA A 104 -7.80 -2.99 6.64
CA ALA A 104 -6.92 -2.78 5.48
C ALA A 104 -5.45 -3.07 5.82
N PHE A 105 -4.95 -2.58 6.97
CA PHE A 105 -3.58 -2.84 7.42
C PHE A 105 -3.34 -4.33 7.70
N VAL A 106 -4.29 -5.02 8.34
CA VAL A 106 -4.17 -6.47 8.58
C VAL A 106 -4.10 -7.23 7.26
N LEU A 107 -4.97 -6.91 6.30
CA LEU A 107 -4.98 -7.54 4.98
C LEU A 107 -3.70 -7.25 4.22
N TRP A 108 -3.21 -6.00 4.26
CA TRP A 108 -1.97 -5.59 3.64
C TRP A 108 -0.78 -6.35 4.22
N TYR A 109 -0.61 -6.36 5.53
CA TYR A 109 0.47 -7.09 6.19
C TYR A 109 0.42 -8.60 5.97
N ARG A 110 -0.78 -9.18 5.92
CA ARG A 110 -0.95 -10.57 5.49
C ARG A 110 -0.50 -10.76 4.04
N GLY A 111 -0.85 -9.83 3.16
CA GLY A 111 -0.37 -9.79 1.78
C GLY A 111 1.16 -9.74 1.72
N VAL A 112 1.79 -8.80 2.42
CA VAL A 112 3.25 -8.67 2.54
C VAL A 112 3.89 -9.95 3.06
N SER A 113 3.33 -10.59 4.09
CA SER A 113 3.86 -11.85 4.65
C SER A 113 3.77 -13.04 3.68
N ARG A 114 2.78 -13.06 2.77
CA ARG A 114 2.54 -14.16 1.83
C ARG A 114 3.21 -13.97 0.47
N LEU A 115 3.26 -12.72 0.00
CA LEU A 115 3.71 -12.35 -1.35
C LEU A 115 5.12 -11.71 -1.35
N GLY A 116 5.61 -11.27 -0.19
CA GLY A 116 6.79 -10.42 -0.06
C GLY A 116 6.48 -8.94 -0.31
N ALA A 117 7.28 -8.04 0.26
CA ALA A 117 7.06 -6.59 0.19
C ALA A 117 7.04 -6.05 -1.25
N ASP A 118 7.83 -6.64 -2.15
CA ASP A 118 7.92 -6.23 -3.56
C ASP A 118 6.60 -6.49 -4.31
N ARG A 119 6.08 -7.72 -4.27
CA ARG A 119 4.83 -8.10 -4.93
C ARG A 119 3.61 -7.47 -4.26
N ALA A 120 3.62 -7.35 -2.93
CA ALA A 120 2.57 -6.63 -2.21
C ALA A 120 2.55 -5.14 -2.58
N GLY A 121 3.72 -4.49 -2.71
CA GLY A 121 3.84 -3.13 -3.21
C GLY A 121 3.29 -2.98 -4.63
N ALA A 122 3.55 -3.94 -5.52
CA ALA A 122 2.97 -3.95 -6.86
C ALA A 122 1.43 -3.99 -6.86
N THR A 123 0.79 -4.60 -5.86
CA THR A 123 -0.70 -4.59 -5.76
C THR A 123 -1.26 -3.21 -5.43
N MET A 124 -0.48 -2.32 -4.80
CA MET A 124 -0.89 -0.93 -4.57
C MET A 124 -1.01 -0.12 -5.87
N ALA A 125 -0.43 -0.61 -6.97
CA ALA A 125 -0.64 -0.03 -8.29
C ALA A 125 -2.12 -0.01 -8.72
N ALA A 126 -2.94 -0.91 -8.17
CA ALA A 126 -4.37 -0.98 -8.44
C ALA A 126 -5.19 0.04 -7.63
N ALA A 127 -4.61 0.70 -6.62
CA ALA A 127 -5.34 1.59 -5.74
C ALA A 127 -6.03 2.77 -6.47
N PRO A 128 -5.40 3.46 -7.45
CA PRO A 128 -6.07 4.53 -8.20
C PRO A 128 -7.28 4.02 -9.00
N LEU A 129 -7.19 2.81 -9.56
CA LEU A 129 -8.30 2.19 -10.29
C LEU A 129 -9.46 1.85 -9.35
N ALA A 130 -9.15 1.22 -8.20
CA ALA A 130 -10.13 0.89 -7.18
C ALA A 130 -10.83 2.15 -6.64
N ALA A 131 -10.08 3.23 -6.42
CA ALA A 131 -10.62 4.52 -6.03
C ALA A 131 -11.58 5.10 -7.09
N ALA A 132 -11.19 5.06 -8.38
CA ALA A 132 -12.04 5.53 -9.49
C ALA A 132 -13.36 4.74 -9.59
N VAL A 133 -13.28 3.41 -9.49
CA VAL A 133 -14.48 2.53 -9.51
C VAL A 133 -15.37 2.80 -8.29
N THR A 134 -14.78 2.95 -7.10
CA THR A 134 -15.53 3.23 -5.87
C THR A 134 -16.23 4.59 -5.97
N ALA A 135 -15.55 5.62 -6.45
CA ALA A 135 -16.13 6.94 -6.67
C ALA A 135 -17.33 6.90 -7.64
N ALA A 136 -17.23 6.11 -8.72
CA ALA A 136 -18.33 5.92 -9.66
C ALA A 136 -19.53 5.17 -9.04
N VAL A 137 -19.29 4.16 -8.21
CA VAL A 137 -20.34 3.34 -7.57
C VAL A 137 -21.06 4.08 -6.45
N VAL A 138 -20.32 4.81 -5.61
CA VAL A 138 -20.88 5.48 -4.42
C VAL A 138 -21.68 6.74 -4.80
N GLY A 139 -21.51 7.24 -6.02
CA GLY A 139 -22.28 8.38 -6.53
C GLY A 139 -22.00 9.70 -5.79
N THR A 140 -20.91 9.76 -5.01
CA THR A 140 -20.50 10.93 -4.19
C THR A 140 -19.93 12.10 -4.99
N GLY A 141 -19.91 12.02 -6.32
CA GLY A 141 -19.57 13.16 -7.16
C GLY A 141 -20.05 12.96 -8.58
N THR A 142 -20.50 14.05 -9.21
CA THR A 142 -20.35 14.19 -10.64
C THR A 142 -18.85 14.10 -10.92
N LEU A 143 -18.33 12.89 -11.22
CA LEU A 143 -17.00 12.75 -11.76
C LEU A 143 -17.01 13.51 -13.08
N GLY A 144 -16.63 14.79 -13.02
CA GLY A 144 -16.45 15.60 -14.20
C GLY A 144 -15.51 14.84 -15.15
N PRO A 145 -15.69 14.94 -16.47
CA PRO A 145 -14.85 14.24 -17.43
C PRO A 145 -13.34 14.40 -17.15
N ALA A 146 -12.94 15.56 -16.63
CA ALA A 146 -11.58 15.86 -16.19
C ALA A 146 -11.09 15.00 -15.02
N ALA A 147 -11.90 14.79 -13.97
CA ALA A 147 -11.53 13.96 -12.82
C ALA A 147 -11.42 12.48 -13.23
N ALA A 148 -12.30 12.00 -14.11
CA ALA A 148 -12.22 10.65 -14.66
C ALA A 148 -10.97 10.46 -15.53
N ALA A 149 -10.64 11.45 -16.39
CA ALA A 149 -9.43 11.42 -17.20
C ALA A 149 -8.16 11.48 -16.35
N GLY A 150 -8.11 12.33 -15.32
CA GLY A 150 -6.99 12.43 -14.39
C GLY A 150 -6.77 11.15 -13.60
N ALA A 151 -7.84 10.52 -13.08
CA ALA A 151 -7.76 9.23 -12.41
C ALA A 151 -7.27 8.10 -13.34
N GLY A 152 -7.76 8.08 -14.59
CA GLY A 152 -7.30 7.14 -15.61
C GLY A 152 -5.82 7.32 -15.96
N LEU A 153 -5.37 8.55 -16.16
CA LEU A 153 -3.97 8.88 -16.39
C LEU A 153 -3.09 8.46 -15.21
N ALA A 154 -3.56 8.72 -13.98
CA ALA A 154 -2.88 8.30 -12.76
C ALA A 154 -2.68 6.78 -12.71
N ALA A 155 -3.76 6.03 -12.97
CA ALA A 155 -3.72 4.57 -13.00
C ALA A 155 -2.76 4.02 -14.07
N VAL A 156 -2.81 4.57 -15.30
CA VAL A 156 -1.90 4.17 -16.39
C VAL A 156 -0.44 4.47 -16.04
N GLY A 157 -0.16 5.66 -15.50
CA GLY A 157 1.19 6.05 -15.09
C GLY A 157 1.79 5.09 -14.06
N VAL A 158 1.00 4.73 -13.05
CA VAL A 158 1.42 3.77 -12.01
C VAL A 158 1.62 2.37 -12.60
N LEU A 159 0.74 1.90 -13.48
CA LEU A 159 0.88 0.60 -14.14
C LEU A 159 2.16 0.52 -15.00
N LEU A 160 2.49 1.60 -15.71
CA LEU A 160 3.72 1.68 -16.50
C LEU A 160 4.98 1.69 -15.61
N ALA A 161 4.94 2.42 -14.49
CA ALA A 161 6.05 2.48 -13.55
C ALA A 161 6.35 1.12 -12.89
N VAL A 162 5.31 0.35 -12.54
CA VAL A 162 5.45 -0.93 -11.83
C VAL A 162 5.83 -2.08 -12.75
N ARG A 163 5.33 -2.14 -14.00
CA ARG A 163 5.65 -3.22 -14.95
C ARG A 163 7.13 -3.27 -15.37
N GLU A 164 7.86 -2.17 -15.20
CA GLU A 164 9.22 -2.01 -15.69
C GLU A 164 10.25 -1.85 -14.56
N ALA A 165 9.83 -1.90 -13.30
CA ALA A 165 10.75 -1.95 -12.17
C ALA A 165 11.72 -3.13 -12.39
N PRO A 166 13.05 -2.89 -12.43
CA PRO A 166 14.02 -3.95 -12.68
C PRO A 166 13.80 -5.08 -11.68
N ARG A 167 13.55 -6.30 -12.18
CA ARG A 167 13.54 -7.50 -11.33
C ARG A 167 14.86 -7.53 -10.59
N ARG A 168 14.83 -7.43 -9.26
CA ARG A 168 16.06 -7.53 -8.46
C ARG A 168 16.67 -8.92 -8.71
N PRO A 169 18.00 -9.02 -8.90
CA PRO A 169 18.67 -10.32 -8.92
C PRO A 169 18.39 -11.05 -7.60
N GLY A 170 17.56 -12.09 -7.63
CA GLY A 170 17.14 -12.82 -6.44
C GLY A 170 15.63 -13.08 -6.29
N ASP A 171 14.77 -12.55 -7.18
CA ASP A 171 13.38 -13.00 -7.23
C ASP A 171 13.38 -14.49 -7.62
N PRO A 172 12.94 -15.42 -6.75
CA PRO A 172 12.88 -16.82 -7.11
C PRO A 172 11.84 -16.94 -8.21
N ALA A 173 12.32 -17.00 -9.44
CA ALA A 173 11.57 -17.54 -10.55
C ALA A 173 10.93 -18.82 -10.00
N LEU A 174 9.61 -18.89 -10.04
CA LEU A 174 8.88 -20.14 -9.87
C LEU A 174 9.36 -21.05 -10.98
N SER A 175 10.49 -21.71 -10.73
CA SER A 175 11.10 -22.69 -11.61
C SER A 175 10.15 -23.87 -11.59
N PRO A 176 9.44 -24.16 -12.69
CA PRO A 176 8.60 -25.34 -12.74
C PRO A 176 9.52 -26.55 -12.65
N ALA A 177 9.37 -27.33 -11.57
CA ALA A 177 9.95 -28.65 -11.35
C ALA A 177 11.44 -28.73 -10.97
N ALA A 178 11.75 -28.48 -9.70
CA ALA A 178 12.70 -29.35 -9.01
C ALA A 178 12.00 -30.68 -8.71
N ARG A 179 12.13 -31.65 -9.63
CA ARG A 179 11.86 -33.06 -9.29
C ARG A 179 12.75 -33.42 -8.08
N PRO A 180 12.21 -33.99 -6.99
CA PRO A 180 13.06 -34.44 -5.89
C PRO A 180 14.04 -35.50 -6.40
N PRO A 181 15.31 -35.49 -5.94
CA PRO A 181 16.26 -36.54 -6.29
C PRO A 181 15.72 -37.87 -5.79
N ALA A 182 15.67 -38.86 -6.68
CA ALA A 182 15.32 -40.23 -6.33
C ALA A 182 16.35 -40.75 -5.30
N SER A 183 15.95 -40.72 -4.03
CA SER A 183 16.68 -41.37 -2.94
C SER A 183 16.67 -42.87 -3.17
N ALA A 184 17.87 -43.41 -3.42
CA ALA A 184 18.41 -44.61 -2.81
C ALA A 184 17.39 -45.65 -2.29
N ALA A 185 16.84 -46.45 -3.20
CA ALA A 185 16.31 -47.77 -2.90
C ALA A 185 17.26 -48.84 -3.45
N ALA A 186 18.46 -48.91 -2.89
CA ALA A 186 19.38 -50.05 -3.04
C ALA A 186 19.78 -50.54 -1.65
N GLY A 187 18.77 -50.91 -0.86
CA GLY A 187 18.93 -51.59 0.43
C GLY A 187 19.09 -53.09 0.23
N GLY A 188 20.30 -53.59 0.50
CA GLY A 188 20.59 -54.88 1.13
C GLY A 188 19.86 -56.13 0.64
N ARG A 189 20.47 -56.87 -0.30
CA ARG A 189 20.32 -58.33 -0.33
C ARG A 189 21.34 -58.95 0.61
N THR A 190 20.81 -59.46 1.71
CA THR A 190 21.44 -60.27 2.74
C THR A 190 22.17 -61.47 2.14
N ALA A 191 23.46 -61.54 2.42
CA ALA A 191 24.21 -62.78 2.41
C ALA A 191 23.87 -63.59 3.68
N ARG A 192 23.95 -64.93 3.54
CA ARG A 192 24.27 -65.94 4.57
C ARG A 192 23.13 -66.80 5.14
N ARG A 193 23.09 -68.07 4.66
CA ARG A 193 23.16 -69.36 5.39
C ARG A 193 22.65 -70.46 4.43
N ALA A 194 23.42 -71.46 4.00
CA ALA A 194 24.05 -72.55 4.75
C ALA A 194 23.05 -73.30 5.62
#